data_AF-A0A7S7NKV2-F1
#
_entry.id   AF-A0A7S7NKV2-F1
#
_cell.length_a   1.000
_cell.length_b   1.000
_cell.length_c   1.000
_cell.angle_alpha   90.00
_cell.angle_beta   90.00
_cell.angle_gamma   90.00
#
_symmetry.space_group_name_H-M   'P 1'
#
loop_
_entity.id
_entity.type
_entity.pdbx_description
1 polymer ?
#
loop_
_entity_poly.entity_id
_entity_poly.type
_entity_poly.pdbx_seq_one_letter_code
_entity_poly.pdbx_strand_id
1 'polypeptide(L)'
;MPRIAICLFLLMPLVRAQAPARTQPEVERLESLIEELTAMKAQVAALEGRIDTVLRGLSEQKGALQSKPTAYNALRNIESDPAPDAKPPAVRCAALTASGKRCTRAAADASKYCKQHQLAHSK
;
A
#
# COMPACT_ATOMS: atom_id res chain seq x y z
N MET A 1 63.40 -51.47 17.81
CA MET A 1 62.29 -50.52 17.95
C MET A 1 61.29 -50.60 16.76
N PRO A 2 60.50 -51.68 16.53
CA PRO A 2 59.53 -51.70 15.42
C PRO A 2 58.05 -51.77 15.84
N ARG A 3 57.74 -51.87 17.14
CA ARG A 3 56.37 -52.14 17.63
C ARG A 3 55.42 -50.93 17.59
N ILE A 4 55.96 -49.71 17.60
CA ILE A 4 55.15 -48.47 17.63
C ILE A 4 54.58 -48.14 16.24
N ALA A 5 55.29 -48.48 15.16
CA ALA A 5 54.86 -48.19 13.79
C ALA A 5 53.64 -49.03 13.36
N ILE A 6 53.50 -50.24 13.90
CA ILE A 6 52.42 -51.17 13.55
C ILE A 6 51.08 -50.74 14.18
N CYS A 7 51.09 -50.16 15.38
CA CYS A 7 49.88 -49.65 16.02
C CYS A 7 49.29 -48.42 15.31
N LEU A 8 50.14 -47.54 14.76
CA LEU A 8 49.69 -46.36 14.00
C LEU A 8 49.05 -46.73 12.65
N PHE A 9 49.53 -47.80 12.01
CA PHE A 9 48.97 -48.28 10.74
C PHE A 9 47.61 -48.97 10.89
N LEU A 10 47.33 -49.59 12.04
CA LEU A 10 46.06 -50.29 12.33
C LEU A 10 44.94 -49.36 12.83
N LEU A 11 45.26 -48.15 13.28
CA LEU A 11 44.27 -47.17 13.76
C LEU A 11 43.76 -46.21 12.66
N MET A 12 44.51 -46.05 11.56
CA MET A 12 44.12 -45.23 10.42
C MET A 12 42.84 -45.64 9.66
N PRO A 13 42.48 -46.94 9.51
CA PRO A 13 41.24 -47.31 8.84
C PRO A 13 39.98 -47.14 9.71
N LEU A 14 40.10 -47.13 11.05
CA LEU A 14 38.93 -46.94 11.93
C LEU A 14 38.43 -45.50 11.97
N VAL A 15 39.35 -44.51 11.89
CA VAL A 15 38.97 -43.09 11.90
C VAL A 15 38.20 -42.69 10.62
N ARG A 16 38.44 -43.39 9.51
CA ARG A 16 37.81 -43.10 8.21
C ARG A 16 36.38 -43.65 8.08
N ALA A 17 36.01 -44.64 8.90
CA ALA A 17 34.71 -45.32 8.82
C ALA A 17 33.61 -44.67 9.68
N GLN A 18 33.95 -43.86 10.68
CA GLN A 18 33.01 -43.44 11.72
C GLN A 18 32.41 -42.02 11.56
N ALA A 19 32.83 -41.25 10.54
CA ALA A 19 32.36 -39.88 10.31
C ALA A 19 31.20 -39.67 9.29
N PRO A 20 30.89 -40.56 8.31
CA PRO A 20 29.97 -40.19 7.22
C PRO A 20 28.47 -40.21 7.62
N ALA A 21 28.08 -41.04 8.59
CA ALA A 21 26.66 -41.25 8.89
C ALA A 21 26.00 -40.07 9.65
N ARG A 22 26.78 -39.25 10.35
CA ARG A 22 26.26 -38.13 11.16
C ARG A 22 26.10 -36.83 10.36
N THR A 23 26.87 -36.66 9.29
CA THR A 23 26.82 -35.46 8.43
C THR A 23 25.78 -35.57 7.32
N GLN A 24 25.48 -36.77 6.83
CA GLN A 24 24.45 -36.99 5.81
C GLN A 24 23.06 -36.38 6.14
N PRO A 25 22.47 -36.57 7.34
CA PRO A 25 21.15 -36.01 7.63
C PRO A 25 21.15 -34.47 7.74
N GLU A 26 22.29 -33.86 8.07
CA GLU A 26 22.43 -32.40 8.07
C GLU A 26 22.53 -31.85 6.65
N VAL A 27 23.20 -32.57 5.74
CA VAL A 27 23.30 -32.21 4.31
C VAL A 27 21.93 -32.27 3.66
N GLU A 28 21.17 -33.35 3.85
CA GLU A 28 19.79 -33.47 3.32
C GLU A 28 18.88 -32.35 3.85
N ARG A 29 19.04 -31.98 5.13
CA ARG A 29 18.31 -30.85 5.72
C ARG A 29 18.70 -29.53 5.07
N LEU A 30 19.99 -29.28 4.84
CA LEU A 30 20.46 -28.07 4.17
C LEU A 30 19.98 -28.00 2.73
N GLU A 31 19.97 -29.10 2.00
CA GLU A 31 19.43 -29.20 0.65
C GLU A 31 17.94 -28.84 0.63
N SER A 32 17.14 -29.38 1.56
CA SER A 32 15.72 -29.04 1.68
C SER A 32 15.48 -27.55 1.98
N LEU A 33 16.32 -26.94 2.82
CA LEU A 33 16.23 -25.51 3.13
C LEU A 33 16.63 -24.65 1.94
N ILE A 34 17.61 -25.08 1.14
CA ILE A 34 17.99 -24.40 -0.11
C ILE A 34 16.83 -24.47 -1.11
N GLU A 35 16.19 -25.62 -1.27
CA GLU A 35 15.01 -25.77 -2.11
C GLU A 35 13.87 -24.85 -1.66
N GLU A 36 13.56 -24.82 -0.36
CA GLU A 36 12.52 -23.95 0.20
C GLU A 36 12.86 -22.46 -0.02
N LEU A 37 14.11 -22.07 0.20
CA LEU A 37 14.56 -20.69 0.01
C LEU A 37 14.53 -20.26 -1.46
N THR A 38 14.85 -21.17 -2.39
CA THR A 38 14.73 -20.89 -3.83
C THR A 38 13.27 -20.79 -4.26
N ALA A 39 12.37 -21.62 -3.72
CA ALA A 39 10.95 -21.53 -3.96
C ALA A 39 10.36 -20.21 -3.43
N MET A 40 10.72 -19.81 -2.21
CA MET A 40 10.31 -18.51 -1.65
C MET A 40 10.83 -17.35 -2.49
N LYS A 41 12.09 -17.40 -2.94
CA LYS A 41 12.65 -16.36 -3.82
C LYS A 41 11.85 -16.21 -5.12
N ALA A 42 11.44 -17.33 -5.72
CA ALA A 42 10.59 -17.30 -6.91
C ALA A 42 9.20 -16.70 -6.61
N GLN A 43 8.61 -17.00 -5.46
CA GLN A 43 7.34 -16.41 -5.04
C GLN A 43 7.45 -14.90 -4.83
N VAL A 44 8.53 -14.41 -4.23
CA VAL A 44 8.77 -12.97 -4.06
C VAL A 44 8.87 -12.27 -5.41
N ALA A 45 9.65 -12.80 -6.35
CA ALA A 45 9.77 -12.24 -7.70
C ALA A 45 8.40 -12.20 -8.43
N ALA A 46 7.56 -13.21 -8.24
CA ALA A 46 6.21 -13.23 -8.79
C ALA A 46 5.30 -12.17 -8.14
N LEU A 47 5.42 -11.94 -6.83
CA LEU A 47 4.68 -10.90 -6.12
C LEU A 47 5.12 -9.49 -6.55
N GLU A 48 6.42 -9.27 -6.72
CA GLU A 48 6.97 -8.01 -7.27
C GLU A 48 6.37 -7.71 -8.64
N GLY A 49 6.35 -8.68 -9.56
CA GLY A 49 5.73 -8.49 -10.88
C GLY A 49 4.22 -8.19 -10.82
N ARG A 50 3.50 -8.77 -9.86
CA ARG A 50 2.08 -8.45 -9.63
C ARG A 50 1.90 -7.01 -9.13
N ILE A 51 2.77 -6.55 -8.24
CA ILE A 51 2.75 -5.16 -7.73
C ILE A 51 2.99 -4.20 -8.89
N ASP A 52 4.00 -4.44 -9.73
CA ASP A 52 4.28 -3.60 -10.90
C ASP A 52 3.10 -3.54 -11.87
N THR A 53 2.43 -4.67 -12.09
CA THR A 53 1.23 -4.72 -12.93
C THR A 53 0.09 -3.87 -12.35
N VAL A 54 -0.15 -3.95 -11.03
CA VAL A 54 -1.18 -3.13 -10.35
C VAL A 54 -0.81 -1.65 -10.40
N LEU A 55 0.45 -1.29 -10.16
CA LEU A 55 0.92 0.10 -10.22
C LEU A 55 0.74 0.69 -11.62
N ARG A 56 1.03 -0.08 -12.66
CA ARG A 56 0.81 0.33 -14.05
C ARG A 56 -0.68 0.55 -14.33
N GLY A 57 -1.54 -0.39 -13.95
CA GLY A 57 -2.99 -0.27 -14.13
C GLY A 57 -3.58 0.94 -13.38
N LEU A 58 -3.14 1.20 -12.15
CA LEU A 58 -3.56 2.39 -11.39
C LEU A 58 -3.08 3.69 -12.05
N SER A 59 -1.88 3.70 -12.63
CA SER A 59 -1.35 4.85 -13.34
C SER A 59 -2.15 5.17 -14.61
N GLU A 60 -2.53 4.14 -15.36
CA GLU A 60 -3.39 4.27 -16.55
C GLU A 60 -4.80 4.77 -16.19
N GLN A 61 -5.42 4.21 -15.15
CA GLN A 61 -6.72 4.67 -14.64
C GLN A 61 -6.66 6.12 -14.17
N LYS A 62 -5.60 6.49 -13.44
CA LYS A 62 -5.40 7.88 -13.02
C LYS A 62 -5.25 8.82 -14.22
N GLY A 63 -4.50 8.42 -15.25
CA GLY A 63 -4.39 9.17 -16.51
C GLY A 63 -5.74 9.36 -17.20
N ALA A 64 -6.53 8.30 -17.30
CA ALA A 64 -7.87 8.33 -17.90
C ALA A 64 -8.85 9.24 -17.13
N LEU A 65 -8.76 9.28 -15.80
CA LEU A 65 -9.56 10.20 -14.97
C LEU A 65 -9.08 11.65 -15.06
N GLN A 66 -7.80 11.89 -15.30
CA GLN A 66 -7.24 13.25 -15.47
C GLN A 66 -7.57 13.86 -16.83
N SER A 67 -7.64 13.04 -17.89
CA SER A 67 -8.23 13.46 -19.14
C SER A 67 -9.74 13.58 -18.95
N LYS A 68 -10.21 14.73 -18.44
CA LYS A 68 -11.63 15.07 -18.40
C LYS A 68 -12.29 14.64 -19.72
N PRO A 69 -13.32 13.78 -19.69
CA PRO A 69 -14.05 13.43 -20.89
C PRO A 69 -14.54 14.72 -21.56
N THR A 70 -14.34 14.85 -22.86
CA THR A 70 -14.85 16.00 -23.67
C THR A 70 -16.34 16.24 -23.44
N ALA A 71 -17.09 15.19 -23.10
CA ALA A 71 -18.50 15.25 -22.66
C ALA A 71 -18.74 16.13 -21.42
N TYR A 72 -17.81 16.21 -20.47
CA TYR A 72 -17.96 17.04 -19.26
C TYR A 72 -17.83 18.54 -19.57
N ASN A 73 -17.08 18.91 -20.62
CA ASN A 73 -17.01 20.30 -21.08
C ASN A 73 -18.26 20.72 -21.88
N ALA A 74 -18.91 19.78 -22.59
CA ALA A 74 -20.13 20.06 -23.34
C ALA A 74 -21.31 20.47 -22.42
N LEU A 75 -21.41 19.84 -21.24
CA LEU A 75 -22.44 20.18 -20.24
C LEU A 75 -22.16 21.51 -19.53
N ARG A 76 -20.89 21.86 -19.30
CA ARG A 76 -20.51 23.13 -18.63
C ARG A 76 -20.86 24.37 -19.47
N ASN A 77 -20.85 24.25 -20.79
CA ASN A 77 -21.23 25.35 -21.70
C ASN A 77 -22.74 25.56 -21.80
N ILE A 78 -23.58 24.60 -21.37
CA ILE A 78 -25.04 24.75 -21.37
C ILE A 78 -25.54 25.53 -20.15
N GLU A 79 -24.75 25.61 -19.08
CA GLU A 79 -25.13 26.27 -17.82
C GLU A 79 -24.77 27.77 -17.78
N SER A 80 -24.48 28.38 -18.94
CA SER A 80 -23.99 29.76 -19.06
C SER A 80 -25.01 30.74 -19.66
N ASP A 81 -26.30 30.57 -19.35
CA ASP A 81 -27.29 31.64 -19.59
C ASP A 81 -27.92 32.03 -18.24
N PRO A 82 -27.66 33.24 -17.71
CA PRO A 82 -28.34 33.70 -16.52
C PRO A 82 -29.75 34.14 -16.92
N ALA A 83 -30.74 33.32 -16.59
CA ALA A 83 -32.13 33.76 -16.54
C ALA A 83 -32.25 34.94 -15.53
N PRO A 84 -33.05 35.98 -15.82
CA PRO A 84 -33.10 37.20 -15.01
C PRO A 84 -33.78 37.07 -13.63
N ASP A 85 -34.03 35.84 -13.14
CA ASP A 85 -34.66 35.56 -11.84
C ASP A 85 -33.75 34.74 -10.90
N ALA A 86 -32.45 35.04 -10.88
CA ALA A 86 -31.52 34.40 -9.96
C ALA A 86 -31.73 34.92 -8.52
N LYS A 87 -32.40 34.12 -7.70
CA LYS A 87 -32.45 34.25 -6.23
C LYS A 87 -31.04 34.56 -5.70
N PRO A 88 -30.86 35.54 -4.80
CA PRO A 88 -29.53 35.97 -4.37
C PRO A 88 -28.68 34.80 -3.85
N PRO A 89 -27.36 34.80 -4.13
CA PRO A 89 -26.49 33.68 -3.79
C PRO A 89 -26.54 33.41 -2.29
N ALA A 90 -26.96 32.20 -1.92
CA ALA A 90 -27.05 31.79 -0.52
C ALA A 90 -25.65 31.88 0.13
N VAL A 91 -25.47 32.90 0.98
CA VAL A 91 -24.22 33.17 1.67
C VAL A 91 -23.89 32.00 2.61
N ARG A 92 -22.65 31.51 2.60
CA ARG A 92 -22.20 30.41 3.47
C ARG A 92 -22.06 30.89 4.92
N CYS A 93 -22.36 30.01 5.88
CA CYS A 93 -22.23 30.29 7.31
C CYS A 93 -20.80 30.71 7.69
N ALA A 94 -20.68 31.80 8.46
CA ALA A 94 -19.39 32.37 8.86
C ALA A 94 -18.67 31.61 9.99
N ALA A 95 -19.34 30.72 10.72
CA ALA A 95 -18.75 29.99 11.85
C ALA A 95 -17.66 28.99 11.44
N LEU A 96 -16.71 28.77 12.35
CA LEU A 96 -15.70 27.71 12.27
C LEU A 96 -16.19 26.48 13.04
N THR A 97 -15.94 25.29 12.49
CA THR A 97 -16.19 24.02 13.17
C THR A 97 -15.11 23.74 14.21
N ALA A 98 -15.32 22.76 15.10
CA ALA A 98 -14.32 22.35 16.10
C ALA A 98 -12.97 21.93 15.47
N SER A 99 -12.99 21.49 14.21
CA SER A 99 -11.80 21.18 13.40
C SER A 99 -11.12 22.40 12.76
N GLY A 100 -11.56 23.62 13.07
CA GLY A 100 -11.01 24.87 12.55
C GLY A 100 -11.39 25.21 11.10
N LYS A 101 -12.23 24.39 10.45
CA LYS A 101 -12.68 24.63 9.07
C LYS A 101 -13.95 25.48 9.04
N ARG A 102 -14.16 26.26 7.97
CA ARG A 102 -15.40 27.04 7.81
C ARG A 102 -16.60 26.12 7.62
N CYS A 103 -17.71 26.43 8.29
CA CYS A 103 -18.97 25.72 8.13
C CYS A 103 -19.46 25.81 6.67
N THR A 104 -19.80 24.68 6.08
CA THR A 104 -20.27 24.61 4.69
C THR A 104 -21.77 24.83 4.54
N ARG A 105 -22.53 24.93 5.64
CA ARG A 105 -23.99 25.13 5.60
C ARG A 105 -24.34 26.54 5.13
N ALA A 106 -25.49 26.71 4.49
CA ALA A 106 -26.03 28.02 4.14
C ALA A 106 -26.34 28.82 5.40
N ALA A 107 -26.06 30.13 5.36
CA ALA A 107 -26.51 31.07 6.38
C ALA A 107 -28.04 31.19 6.29
N ALA A 108 -28.71 31.35 7.42
CA ALA A 108 -30.17 31.54 7.39
C ALA A 108 -30.52 32.99 7.07
N ASP A 109 -31.75 33.20 6.61
CA ASP A 109 -32.24 34.50 6.20
C ASP A 109 -32.09 35.51 7.36
N ALA A 110 -31.49 36.67 7.05
CA ALA A 110 -31.11 37.74 8.00
C ALA A 110 -29.96 37.46 8.98
N SER A 111 -29.19 36.38 8.84
CA SER A 111 -28.01 36.10 9.67
C SER A 111 -26.79 35.68 8.87
N LYS A 112 -25.59 35.92 9.41
CA LYS A 112 -24.32 35.39 8.87
C LYS A 112 -24.08 33.92 9.22
N TYR A 113 -24.92 33.33 10.06
CA TYR A 113 -24.76 31.97 10.58
C TYR A 113 -25.91 31.07 10.13
N CYS A 114 -25.65 29.77 10.03
CA CYS A 114 -26.70 28.77 9.81
C CYS A 114 -27.53 28.56 11.08
N LYS A 115 -28.74 27.98 10.97
CA LYS A 115 -29.64 27.73 12.12
C LYS A 115 -28.94 27.09 13.34
N GLN A 116 -27.99 26.18 13.09
CA GLN A 116 -27.23 25.51 14.16
C GLN A 116 -26.23 26.44 14.86
N HIS A 117 -25.60 27.36 14.13
CA HIS A 117 -24.61 28.29 14.69
C HIS A 117 -25.21 29.63 15.10
N GLN A 118 -26.45 29.93 14.72
CA GLN A 118 -27.17 31.12 15.20
C GLN A 118 -27.36 31.09 16.71
N LEU A 119 -27.78 29.95 17.27
CA LEU A 119 -27.99 29.79 18.71
C LEU A 119 -26.72 30.05 19.53
N ALA A 120 -25.54 29.78 18.97
CA ALA A 120 -24.26 30.02 19.62
C ALA A 120 -23.82 31.49 19.58
N HIS A 121 -24.37 32.29 18.65
CA HIS A 121 -23.99 33.68 18.41
C HIS A 121 -25.11 34.69 18.69
N SER A 122 -26.32 34.24 19.02
CA SER A 122 -27.41 35.07 19.54
C SER A 122 -27.24 35.25 21.05
N LYS A 123 -26.39 36.21 21.44
CA LYS A 123 -26.27 36.71 22.82
C LYS A 123 -26.62 38.18 22.86
#